data_AF-A0A7Y1ZKJ5-F1
#
_entry.id   AF-A0A7Y1ZKJ5-F1
#
_cell.length_a   1.000
_cell.length_b   1.000
_cell.length_c   1.000
_cell.angle_alpha   90.00
_cell.angle_beta   90.00
_cell.angle_gamma   90.00
#
_symmetry.space_group_name_H-M   'P 1'
#
loop_
_entity.id
_entity.type
_entity.pdbx_description
1 polymer ?
#
loop_
_entity_poly.entity_id
_entity_poly.type
_entity_poly.pdbx_seq_one_letter_code
_entity_poly.pdbx_strand_id
1 'polypeptide(L)'
;GCARSSVYRYFDNKDQLLGAVLQQRVMLLGAGMKEELSAYEDPREQIVRGLYLAVNEVRTGPSLELIATLLVEDGQAVADILLDYVADIATDVLSIDPVFQRAREAGLVRADITDEDILRWLVTIALSMFQQSNIDKSPEKKLAYLRRMLLPSIFVDA
;
A
#
# COMPACT_ATOMS: atom_id res chain seq x y z
N GLY A 1 2.32 28.29 -10.68
CA GLY A 1 2.75 28.30 -9.27
C GLY A 1 1.64 28.86 -8.42
N CYS A 2 0.91 28.01 -7.70
CA CYS A 2 -0.03 28.49 -6.68
C CYS A 2 0.76 28.88 -5.43
N ALA A 3 0.46 30.05 -4.87
CA ALA A 3 1.09 30.55 -3.66
C ALA A 3 0.89 29.55 -2.50
N ARG A 4 1.98 29.25 -1.77
CA ARG A 4 1.98 28.42 -0.55
C ARG A 4 0.82 28.78 0.40
N SER A 5 0.45 30.05 0.48
CA SER A 5 -0.60 30.59 1.36
C SER A 5 -2.04 30.19 1.02
N SER A 6 -2.33 29.71 -0.20
CA SER A 6 -3.69 29.29 -0.58
C SER A 6 -3.99 27.84 -0.17
N VAL A 7 -2.96 27.00 -0.05
CA VAL A 7 -3.10 25.59 0.31
C VAL A 7 -3.35 25.41 1.82
N TYR A 8 -2.75 26.28 2.65
CA TYR A 8 -2.96 26.28 4.12
C TYR A 8 -4.36 26.70 4.59
N ARG A 9 -5.26 27.14 3.69
CA ARG A 9 -6.60 27.63 4.08
C ARG A 9 -7.64 26.51 4.20
N TYR A 10 -7.33 25.31 3.73
CA TYR A 10 -8.29 24.19 3.64
C TYR A 10 -7.92 22.98 4.49
N PHE A 11 -6.82 23.04 5.26
CA PHE A 11 -6.35 21.96 6.12
C PHE A 11 -5.82 22.54 7.43
N ASP A 12 -6.23 21.98 8.57
CA ASP A 12 -5.93 22.53 9.90
C ASP A 12 -4.44 22.40 10.26
N ASN A 13 -3.68 21.50 9.60
CA ASN A 13 -2.23 21.37 9.71
C ASN A 13 -1.61 20.74 8.43
N LYS A 14 -0.28 20.82 8.29
CA LYS A 14 0.50 20.28 7.16
C LYS A 14 0.29 18.76 6.97
N ASP A 15 0.03 18.05 8.07
CA ASP A 15 -0.07 16.60 8.10
C ASP A 15 -1.41 16.11 7.52
N GLN A 16 -2.51 16.86 7.73
CA GLN A 16 -3.81 16.57 7.11
C GLN A 16 -3.77 16.70 5.59
N LEU A 17 -3.14 17.76 5.10
CA LEU A 17 -2.92 17.93 3.67
C LEU A 17 -2.07 16.78 3.12
N LEU A 18 -1.00 16.41 3.84
CA LEU A 18 -0.13 15.33 3.43
C LEU A 18 -0.87 13.99 3.40
N GLY A 19 -1.67 13.68 4.43
CA GLY A 19 -2.52 12.49 4.49
C GLY A 19 -3.50 12.41 3.32
N ALA A 20 -4.22 13.50 3.02
CA ALA A 20 -5.14 13.54 1.87
C ALA A 20 -4.42 13.35 0.52
N VAL A 21 -3.23 13.95 0.36
CA VAL A 21 -2.41 13.76 -0.85
C VAL A 21 -1.93 12.31 -0.96
N LEU A 22 -1.47 11.72 0.14
CA LEU A 22 -1.02 10.33 0.19
C LEU A 22 -2.16 9.36 -0.13
N GLN A 23 -3.34 9.56 0.46
CA GLN A 23 -4.55 8.80 0.15
C GLN A 23 -4.85 8.85 -1.35
N GLN A 24 -4.93 10.04 -1.94
CA GLN A 24 -5.21 10.19 -3.37
C GLN A 24 -4.18 9.45 -4.22
N ARG A 25 -2.90 9.51 -3.86
CA ARG A 25 -1.81 8.85 -4.58
C ARG A 25 -1.89 7.33 -4.47
N VAL A 26 -2.21 6.80 -3.29
CA VAL A 26 -2.43 5.36 -3.08
C VAL A 26 -3.65 4.85 -3.86
N MET A 27 -4.74 5.63 -3.90
CA MET A 27 -5.92 5.25 -4.69
C MET A 27 -5.63 5.23 -6.20
N LEU A 28 -4.91 6.23 -6.72
CA LEU A 28 -4.48 6.27 -8.11
C LEU A 28 -3.56 5.09 -8.45
N LEU A 29 -2.68 4.73 -7.53
CA LEU A 29 -1.80 3.57 -7.66
C LEU A 29 -2.61 2.27 -7.80
N GLY A 30 -3.55 2.03 -6.87
CA GLY A 30 -4.41 0.85 -6.89
C GLY A 30 -5.24 0.78 -8.17
N ALA A 31 -5.81 1.90 -8.61
CA ALA A 31 -6.56 1.97 -9.86
C ALA A 31 -5.69 1.65 -11.09
N GLY A 32 -4.45 2.12 -11.12
CA GLY A 32 -3.50 1.84 -12.22
C GLY A 32 -3.05 0.37 -12.27
N MET A 33 -2.98 -0.31 -11.12
CA MET A 33 -2.59 -1.72 -11.04
C MET A 33 -3.74 -2.69 -11.30
N LYS A 34 -4.99 -2.21 -11.23
CA LYS A 34 -6.19 -3.06 -11.32
C LYS A 34 -6.24 -3.92 -12.58
N GLU A 35 -5.91 -3.35 -13.73
CA GLU A 35 -5.93 -4.09 -15.00
C GLU A 35 -4.87 -5.21 -15.01
N GLU A 36 -3.64 -4.90 -14.58
CA GLU A 36 -2.56 -5.89 -14.51
C GLU A 36 -2.86 -7.00 -13.49
N LEU A 37 -3.42 -6.65 -12.33
CA LEU A 37 -3.75 -7.62 -11.28
C LEU A 37 -4.98 -8.48 -11.63
N SER A 38 -5.89 -7.97 -12.46
CA SER A 38 -7.07 -8.73 -12.91
C SER A 38 -6.74 -9.99 -13.71
N ALA A 39 -5.52 -10.09 -14.25
CA ALA A 39 -5.02 -11.27 -14.96
C ALA A 39 -4.79 -12.49 -14.06
N TYR A 40 -4.77 -12.31 -12.73
CA TYR A 40 -4.53 -13.40 -11.78
C TYR A 40 -5.84 -13.81 -11.11
N GLU A 41 -6.23 -15.09 -11.23
CA GLU A 41 -7.47 -15.57 -10.62
C GLU A 41 -7.37 -15.72 -9.10
N ASP A 42 -6.18 -16.08 -8.58
CA ASP A 42 -5.95 -16.29 -7.16
C ASP A 42 -5.75 -14.95 -6.41
N PRO A 43 -6.61 -14.60 -5.44
CA PRO A 43 -6.44 -13.37 -4.65
C PRO A 43 -5.11 -13.31 -3.89
N ARG A 44 -4.50 -14.47 -3.57
CA ARG A 44 -3.18 -14.54 -2.92
C ARG A 44 -2.10 -13.98 -3.84
N GLU A 45 -2.15 -14.34 -5.12
CA GLU A 45 -1.22 -13.83 -6.13
C GLU A 45 -1.44 -12.34 -6.40
N GLN A 46 -2.70 -11.90 -6.43
CA GLN A 46 -3.02 -10.48 -6.61
C GLN A 46 -2.41 -9.62 -5.50
N ILE A 47 -2.50 -10.06 -4.23
CA ILE A 47 -1.92 -9.32 -3.10
C ILE A 47 -0.40 -9.30 -3.14
N VAL A 48 0.24 -10.45 -3.38
CA VAL A 48 1.71 -10.55 -3.44
C VAL A 48 2.27 -9.65 -4.55
N ARG A 49 1.64 -9.69 -5.73
CA ARG A 49 2.07 -8.90 -6.88
C ARG A 49 1.72 -7.44 -6.71
N GLY A 50 0.53 -7.13 -6.19
CA GLY A 50 0.11 -5.76 -5.91
C GLY A 50 1.06 -5.06 -4.94
N LEU A 51 1.45 -5.72 -3.84
CA LEU A 51 2.43 -5.16 -2.91
C LEU A 51 3.79 -4.95 -3.56
N TYR A 52 4.27 -5.91 -4.36
CA TYR A 52 5.52 -5.79 -5.10
C TYR A 52 5.50 -4.62 -6.09
N LEU A 53 4.43 -4.49 -6.88
CA LEU A 53 4.23 -3.42 -7.85
C LEU A 53 4.12 -2.06 -7.15
N ALA A 54 3.39 -1.96 -6.04
CA ALA A 54 3.30 -0.76 -5.22
C ALA A 54 4.66 -0.28 -4.73
N VAL A 55 5.46 -1.17 -4.15
CA VAL A 55 6.82 -0.83 -3.70
C VAL A 55 7.71 -0.42 -4.88
N ASN A 56 7.60 -1.10 -6.02
CA ASN A 56 8.40 -0.77 -7.18
C ASN A 56 8.03 0.61 -7.77
N GLU A 57 6.74 0.93 -7.87
CA GLU A 57 6.26 2.24 -8.33
C GLU A 57 6.68 3.36 -7.38
N VAL A 58 6.69 3.14 -6.05
CA VAL A 58 7.25 4.12 -5.11
C VAL A 58 8.75 4.33 -5.35
N ARG A 59 9.51 3.28 -5.70
CA ARG A 59 10.97 3.37 -5.87
C ARG A 59 11.40 3.94 -7.22
N THR A 60 10.66 3.67 -8.28
CA THR A 60 11.09 3.95 -9.66
C THR A 60 10.08 4.71 -10.49
N GLY A 61 8.84 4.87 -10.00
CA GLY A 61 7.74 5.43 -10.74
C GLY A 61 7.60 6.94 -10.53
N PRO A 62 7.26 7.72 -11.58
CA PRO A 62 7.05 9.16 -11.47
C PRO A 62 5.79 9.50 -10.65
N SER A 63 4.84 8.58 -10.55
CA SER A 63 3.53 8.81 -9.92
C SER A 63 3.63 9.06 -8.42
N LEU A 64 4.65 8.47 -7.78
CA LEU A 64 4.89 8.48 -6.34
C LEU A 64 6.26 9.04 -5.96
N GLU A 65 6.93 9.73 -6.88
CA GLU A 65 8.24 10.37 -6.64
C GLU A 65 8.21 11.29 -5.41
N LEU A 66 7.12 12.06 -5.23
CA LEU A 66 6.92 12.89 -4.04
C LEU A 66 6.95 12.05 -2.76
N ILE A 67 6.29 10.89 -2.73
CA ILE A 67 6.28 10.00 -1.56
C ILE A 67 7.68 9.46 -1.31
N ALA A 68 8.37 9.05 -2.38
CA ALA A 68 9.73 8.55 -2.30
C ALA A 68 10.70 9.59 -1.72
N THR A 69 10.64 10.84 -2.19
CA THR A 69 11.44 11.96 -1.68
C THR A 69 11.13 12.21 -0.20
N LEU A 70 9.85 12.29 0.16
CA LEU A 70 9.43 12.51 1.54
C LEU A 70 9.87 11.37 2.48
N LEU A 71 9.82 10.12 2.02
CA LEU A 71 10.29 8.97 2.79
C LEU A 71 11.82 8.95 2.98
N VAL A 72 12.58 9.62 2.09
CA VAL A 72 14.04 9.76 2.21
C VAL A 72 14.41 10.92 3.14
N GLU A 73 13.73 12.06 3.04
CA GLU A 73 14.04 13.27 3.81
C GLU A 73 13.50 13.22 5.24
N ASP A 74 12.24 12.81 5.42
CA ASP A 74 11.47 12.84 6.67
C ASP A 74 10.83 11.47 6.99
N GLY A 75 11.56 10.37 6.70
CA GLY A 75 11.02 9.02 6.61
C GLY A 75 10.16 8.53 7.77
N GLN A 76 10.53 8.85 9.02
CA GLN A 76 9.76 8.43 10.19
C GLN A 76 8.44 9.19 10.32
N ALA A 77 8.45 10.51 10.17
CA ALA A 77 7.24 11.33 10.28
C ALA A 77 6.23 10.99 9.17
N VAL A 78 6.72 10.73 7.97
CA VAL A 78 5.88 10.31 6.83
C VAL A 78 5.33 8.91 7.04
N ALA A 79 6.12 7.99 7.60
CA ALA A 79 5.65 6.65 7.96
C ALA A 79 4.56 6.70 9.04
N ASP A 80 4.73 7.53 10.08
CA ASP A 80 3.74 7.70 11.15
C ASP A 80 2.42 8.25 10.57
N ILE A 81 2.49 9.29 9.73
CA ILE A 81 1.30 9.83 9.03
C ILE A 81 0.64 8.75 8.16
N LEU A 82 1.42 7.99 7.39
CA LEU A 82 0.86 6.91 6.57
C LEU A 82 0.11 5.88 7.41
N LEU A 83 0.67 5.48 8.56
CA LEU A 83 0.08 4.49 9.45
C LEU A 83 -1.12 5.01 10.24
N ASP A 84 -1.16 6.31 10.57
CA ASP A 84 -2.29 6.96 11.21
C ASP A 84 -3.48 7.07 10.24
N TYR A 85 -3.21 7.38 8.98
CA TYR A 85 -4.23 7.49 7.94
C TYR A 85 -4.76 6.14 7.43
N VAL A 86 -4.10 5.01 7.74
CA VAL A 86 -4.56 3.68 7.31
C VAL A 86 -6.01 3.43 7.73
N ALA A 87 -6.38 3.74 8.97
CA ALA A 87 -7.72 3.45 9.47
C ALA A 87 -8.80 4.22 8.69
N ASP A 88 -8.52 5.49 8.37
CA ASP A 88 -9.45 6.37 7.66
C ASP A 88 -9.67 5.95 6.21
N ILE A 89 -8.69 5.27 5.61
CA ILE A 89 -8.69 4.96 4.17
C ILE A 89 -8.77 3.45 3.90
N ALA A 90 -8.76 2.60 4.92
CA ALA A 90 -8.70 1.15 4.76
C ALA A 90 -9.84 0.63 3.90
N THR A 91 -11.06 1.03 4.23
CA THR A 91 -12.24 0.67 3.47
C THR A 91 -12.15 1.19 2.04
N ASP A 92 -11.81 2.46 1.84
CA ASP A 92 -11.73 3.06 0.51
C ASP A 92 -10.68 2.37 -0.36
N VAL A 93 -9.46 2.17 0.15
CA VAL A 93 -8.35 1.55 -0.57
C VAL A 93 -8.63 0.09 -0.89
N LEU A 94 -9.16 -0.68 0.06
CA LEU A 94 -9.47 -2.09 -0.15
C LEU A 94 -10.76 -2.29 -0.97
N SER A 95 -11.64 -1.29 -1.06
CA SER A 95 -12.84 -1.34 -1.91
C SER A 95 -12.56 -1.12 -3.39
N ILE A 96 -11.38 -0.60 -3.77
CA ILE A 96 -10.99 -0.39 -5.17
C ILE A 96 -10.92 -1.74 -5.92
N ASP A 97 -10.60 -2.82 -5.22
CA ASP A 97 -10.55 -4.18 -5.74
C ASP A 97 -11.37 -5.16 -4.89
N PRO A 98 -12.34 -5.89 -5.47
CA PRO A 98 -13.09 -6.91 -4.76
C PRO A 98 -12.25 -8.13 -4.35
N VAL A 99 -10.94 -8.17 -4.55
CA VAL A 99 -10.04 -9.26 -4.13
C VAL A 99 -10.24 -9.66 -2.68
N PHE A 100 -10.23 -8.69 -1.77
CA PHE A 100 -10.31 -8.99 -0.34
C PHE A 100 -11.71 -9.43 0.04
N GLN A 101 -12.72 -8.79 -0.55
CA GLN A 101 -14.12 -9.19 -0.38
C GLN A 101 -14.35 -10.63 -0.88
N ARG A 102 -13.95 -10.95 -2.12
CA ARG A 102 -14.06 -12.30 -2.70
C ARG A 102 -13.30 -13.34 -1.87
N ALA A 103 -12.11 -12.99 -1.38
CA ALA A 103 -11.32 -13.88 -0.54
C ALA A 103 -11.97 -14.14 0.82
N ARG A 104 -12.61 -13.11 1.44
CA ARG A 104 -13.40 -13.28 2.67
C ARG A 104 -14.64 -14.13 2.43
N GLU A 105 -15.39 -13.86 1.36
CA GLU A 105 -16.59 -14.63 0.97
C GLU A 105 -16.25 -16.10 0.70
N ALA A 106 -15.07 -16.38 0.15
CA ALA A 106 -14.55 -17.72 -0.07
C ALA A 106 -13.95 -18.38 1.20
N GLY A 107 -13.96 -17.71 2.35
CA GLY A 107 -13.39 -18.23 3.61
C GLY A 107 -11.87 -18.39 3.60
N LEU A 108 -11.17 -17.69 2.70
CA LEU A 108 -9.73 -17.81 2.54
C LEU A 108 -8.95 -16.89 3.49
N VAL A 109 -9.55 -15.77 3.89
CA VAL A 109 -8.94 -14.80 4.81
C VAL A 109 -9.14 -15.28 6.25
N ARG A 110 -8.12 -15.11 7.08
CA ARG A 110 -8.22 -15.41 8.51
C ARG A 110 -9.37 -14.64 9.17
N ALA A 111 -10.13 -15.32 10.02
CA ALA A 111 -11.31 -14.74 10.65
C ALA A 111 -10.97 -13.74 11.78
N ASP A 112 -9.75 -13.76 12.30
CA ASP A 112 -9.29 -12.94 13.42
C ASP A 112 -8.67 -11.59 13.01
N ILE A 113 -8.67 -11.26 11.72
CA ILE A 113 -8.08 -10.01 11.19
C ILE A 113 -9.10 -9.17 10.41
N THR A 114 -9.07 -7.87 10.68
CA THR A 114 -9.92 -6.87 10.03
C THR A 114 -9.31 -6.38 8.71
N ASP A 115 -10.07 -5.61 7.93
CA ASP A 115 -9.56 -4.93 6.74
C ASP A 115 -8.47 -3.91 7.10
N GLU A 116 -8.63 -3.23 8.24
CA GLU A 116 -7.63 -2.31 8.77
C GLU A 116 -6.32 -3.04 9.09
N ASP A 117 -6.38 -4.20 9.77
CA ASP A 117 -5.19 -4.99 10.10
C ASP A 117 -4.42 -5.39 8.84
N ILE A 118 -5.14 -5.81 7.80
CA ILE A 118 -4.55 -6.19 6.52
C ILE A 118 -3.88 -4.97 5.88
N LEU A 119 -4.57 -3.84 5.73
CA LEU A 119 -3.99 -2.68 5.08
C LEU A 119 -2.79 -2.13 5.88
N ARG A 120 -2.91 -2.05 7.20
CA ARG A 120 -1.82 -1.63 8.10
C ARG A 120 -0.60 -2.51 7.91
N TRP A 121 -0.80 -3.82 7.81
CA TRP A 121 0.27 -4.76 7.58
C TRP A 121 0.92 -4.63 6.20
N LEU A 122 0.11 -4.47 5.15
CA LEU A 122 0.60 -4.23 3.79
C LEU A 122 1.43 -2.95 3.70
N VAL A 123 0.97 -1.85 4.31
CA VAL A 123 1.70 -0.58 4.37
C VAL A 123 3.01 -0.74 5.15
N THR A 124 2.99 -1.47 6.27
CA THR A 124 4.19 -1.73 7.07
C THR A 124 5.24 -2.51 6.27
N ILE A 125 4.83 -3.55 5.55
CA ILE A 125 5.75 -4.30 4.68
C ILE A 125 6.24 -3.42 3.53
N ALA A 126 5.36 -2.62 2.90
CA ALA A 126 5.74 -1.72 1.82
C ALA A 126 6.82 -0.73 2.25
N LEU A 127 6.63 -0.08 3.41
CA LEU A 127 7.60 0.85 4.00
C LEU A 127 8.93 0.15 4.32
N SER A 128 8.88 -1.04 4.90
CA SER A 128 10.08 -1.84 5.19
C SER A 128 10.84 -2.20 3.91
N MET A 129 10.14 -2.66 2.87
CA MET A 129 10.73 -3.01 1.58
C MET A 129 11.27 -1.80 0.81
N PHE A 130 10.66 -0.62 1.00
CA PHE A 130 11.16 0.64 0.44
C PHE A 130 12.53 1.00 1.04
N GLN A 131 12.65 0.96 2.37
CA GLN A 131 13.88 1.30 3.08
C GLN A 131 15.02 0.29 2.83
N GLN A 132 14.68 -0.98 2.60
CA GLN A 132 15.69 -1.99 2.32
C GLN A 132 16.21 -1.90 0.88
N SER A 133 17.37 -1.26 0.73
CA SER A 133 18.12 -1.20 -0.54
C SER A 133 18.77 -2.54 -0.93
N ASN A 134 18.92 -3.46 0.03
CA ASN A 134 19.67 -4.71 -0.11
C ASN A 134 18.83 -5.98 -0.29
N ILE A 135 17.49 -5.90 -0.33
CA ILE A 135 16.67 -7.08 -0.68
C ILE A 135 16.98 -7.45 -2.13
N ASP A 136 17.34 -8.72 -2.33
CA ASP A 136 17.73 -9.35 -3.59
C ASP A 136 17.02 -8.72 -4.80
N LYS A 137 17.79 -8.21 -5.77
CA LYS A 137 17.24 -7.48 -6.92
C LYS A 137 16.37 -8.35 -7.82
N SER A 138 16.41 -9.68 -7.65
CA SER A 138 15.53 -10.61 -8.37
C SER A 138 14.06 -10.43 -7.97
N PRO A 139 13.17 -10.04 -8.93
CA PRO A 139 11.74 -9.99 -8.69
C PRO A 139 11.18 -11.32 -8.21
N GLU A 140 11.64 -12.44 -8.77
CA GLU A 140 11.17 -13.79 -8.43
C GLU A 140 11.44 -14.14 -6.97
N LYS A 141 12.63 -13.81 -6.47
CA LYS A 141 12.98 -14.07 -5.06
C LYS A 141 12.19 -13.19 -4.11
N LYS A 142 11.92 -11.93 -4.47
CA LYS A 142 11.05 -11.04 -3.70
C LYS A 142 9.62 -11.58 -3.64
N LEU A 143 9.06 -12.00 -4.77
CA LEU A 143 7.73 -12.61 -4.83
C LEU A 143 7.67 -13.90 -4.02
N ALA A 144 8.68 -14.77 -4.13
CA ALA A 144 8.76 -16.00 -3.33
C ALA A 144 8.85 -15.71 -1.81
N TYR A 145 9.62 -14.70 -1.42
CA TYR A 145 9.69 -14.26 -0.03
C TYR A 145 8.34 -13.74 0.47
N LEU A 146 7.67 -12.90 -0.31
CA LEU A 146 6.32 -12.40 0.01
C LEU A 146 5.32 -13.56 0.13
N ARG A 147 5.30 -14.50 -0.82
CA ARG A 147 4.42 -15.69 -0.70
C ARG A 147 4.62 -16.42 0.63
N ARG A 148 5.87 -16.62 1.04
CA ARG A 148 6.20 -17.36 2.25
C ARG A 148 5.89 -16.60 3.55
N MET A 149 6.03 -15.27 3.56
CA MET A 149 5.93 -14.48 4.80
C MET A 149 4.61 -13.69 4.91
N LEU A 150 4.12 -13.14 3.79
CA LEU A 150 2.90 -12.33 3.75
C LEU A 150 1.65 -13.20 3.75
N LEU A 151 1.58 -14.24 2.91
CA LEU A 151 0.32 -14.99 2.74
C LEU A 151 -0.16 -15.65 4.05
N PRO A 152 0.68 -16.33 4.84
CA PRO A 152 0.23 -16.93 6.11
C PRO A 152 -0.24 -15.90 7.15
N SER A 153 0.16 -14.64 7.02
CA SER A 153 -0.31 -13.59 7.92
C SER A 153 -1.74 -13.12 7.61
N ILE A 154 -2.23 -13.35 6.39
CA ILE A 154 -3.54 -12.87 5.92
C ILE A 154 -4.52 -14.03 5.65
N PHE A 155 -4.04 -15.10 5.04
CA PHE A 155 -4.84 -16.23 4.59
C PHE A 155 -4.75 -17.41 5.54
N VAL A 156 -5.82 -18.20 5.60
CA VAL A 156 -5.78 -19.51 6.25
C VAL A 156 -4.87 -20.44 5.48
N ASP A 157 -4.13 -21.28 6.20
CA ASP A 157 -3.38 -22.38 5.58
C ASP A 157 -4.38 -23.27 4.83
N ALA A 158 -4.06 -23.58 3.57
CA ALA A 158 -4.84 -24.51 2.75
C ALA A 158 -4.54 -25.96 3.16
#